data_AF-A0A9W4SDG0-F1
#
_entry.id   AF-A0A9W4SDG0-F1
#
_cell.length_a   1.000
_cell.length_b   1.000
_cell.length_c   1.000
_cell.angle_alpha   90.00
_cell.angle_beta   90.00
_cell.angle_gamma   90.00
#
_symmetry.space_group_name_H-M   'P 1'
#
loop_
_entity.id
_entity.type
_entity.pdbx_description
1 polymer ?
#
loop_
_entity_poly.entity_id
_entity_poly.type
_entity_poly.pdbx_seq_one_letter_code
_entity_poly.pdbx_strand_id
1 'polypeptide(L)' 'MPLPIIKFQPHFMRITPERARRWAPSVMAFTGALGIAALLFVEPIPRIRQDILSNVPILGNYWRPKIEK' A
#
# COMPACT_ATOMS: atom_id res chain seq x y z
N MET A 1 -23.82 43.35 11.51
CA MET A 1 -22.72 42.42 11.86
C MET A 1 -23.04 41.06 11.25
N PRO A 2 -22.18 40.45 10.41
CA PRO A 2 -22.45 39.11 9.88
C PRO A 2 -22.27 38.04 10.96
N LEU A 3 -23.16 37.03 10.99
CA LEU A 3 -23.11 35.93 11.96
C LEU A 3 -22.10 34.86 11.54
N PRO A 4 -21.36 34.24 12.48
CA PRO A 4 -20.45 33.14 12.16
C PRO A 4 -21.22 31.89 11.72
N ILE A 5 -20.89 31.37 10.54
CA ILE A 5 -21.48 30.14 9.99
C ILE A 5 -20.65 28.94 10.48
N ILE A 6 -21.24 28.13 11.37
CA ILE A 6 -20.57 26.95 11.93
C ILE A 6 -20.70 25.78 10.94
N LYS A 7 -19.57 25.32 10.39
CA LYS A 7 -19.50 24.07 9.61
C LYS A 7 -19.22 22.90 10.56
N PHE A 8 -20.17 21.98 10.67
CA PHE A 8 -19.98 20.74 11.42
C PHE A 8 -18.88 19.88 10.76
N GLN A 9 -17.77 19.65 11.46
CA GLN A 9 -16.71 18.76 11.03
C GLN A 9 -16.75 17.48 11.87
N PRO A 10 -17.29 16.36 11.34
CA PRO A 10 -17.24 15.10 12.06
C PRO A 10 -15.78 14.69 12.23
N HIS A 11 -15.38 14.43 13.48
CA HIS A 11 -14.08 13.89 13.81
C HIS A 11 -14.24 12.60 14.60
N PHE A 12 -13.45 11.59 14.26
CA PHE A 12 -13.38 10.37 15.05
C PHE A 12 -12.00 10.32 15.70
N MET A 13 -11.94 10.19 17.03
CA MET A 13 -10.67 10.13 17.76
C MET A 13 -9.70 11.30 17.46
N ARG A 14 -10.21 12.52 17.24
CA ARG A 14 -9.46 13.73 16.82
C ARG A 14 -8.89 13.69 15.38
N ILE A 15 -9.29 12.71 14.58
CA ILE A 15 -8.99 12.63 13.15
C ILE A 15 -10.20 13.15 12.39
N THR A 16 -10.03 14.27 11.68
CA THR A 16 -11.01 14.77 10.71
C THR A 16 -10.73 14.16 9.34
N PRO A 17 -11.74 13.99 8.46
CA PRO A 17 -11.55 13.54 7.09
C PRO A 17 -10.51 14.39 6.33
N GLU A 18 -10.53 15.70 6.57
CA GLU A 18 -9.60 16.65 5.97
C GLU A 18 -8.15 16.42 6.44
N ARG A 19 -7.95 16.09 7.72
CA ARG A 19 -6.65 15.71 8.27
C ARG A 19 -6.18 14.37 7.72
N ALA A 20 -7.06 13.38 7.59
CA ALA A 20 -6.73 12.08 7.00
C ALA A 20 -6.26 12.23 5.55
N ARG A 21 -6.94 13.07 4.76
CA ARG A 21 -6.58 13.36 3.37
C ARG A 21 -5.20 14.02 3.25
N ARG A 22 -4.83 14.84 4.23
CA ARG A 22 -3.50 15.46 4.30
C ARG A 22 -2.37 14.45 4.58
N TRP A 23 -2.66 13.39 5.33
CA TRP A 23 -1.69 12.35 5.69
C TRP A 23 -1.65 11.18 4.69
N ALA A 24 -2.66 11.07 3.83
CA ALA A 24 -2.77 10.05 2.79
C ALA A 24 -1.47 9.82 1.98
N PRO A 25 -0.77 10.85 1.44
CA PRO A 25 0.45 10.61 0.66
C PRO A 25 1.57 9.97 1.48
N SER A 26 1.75 10.39 2.73
CA SER A 26 2.76 9.80 3.61
C SER A 26 2.42 8.34 3.94
N VAL A 27 1.16 8.07 4.30
CA VAL A 27 0.70 6.71 4.58
C VAL A 27 0.88 5.82 3.36
N MET A 28 0.51 6.29 2.16
CA MET A 28 0.71 5.56 0.92
C MET A 28 2.19 5.23 0.70
N ALA A 29 3.09 6.20 0.87
CA ALA A 29 4.53 5.96 0.73
C ALA A 29 5.04 4.88 1.70
N PHE A 30 4.66 4.96 2.97
CA PHE A 30 5.03 3.94 3.96
C PHE A 30 4.44 2.58 3.63
N THR A 31 3.16 2.50 3.25
CA THR A 31 2.52 1.22 2.89
C THR A 31 3.14 0.61 1.63
N GLY A 32 3.54 1.43 0.64
CA GLY A 32 4.23 0.96 -0.54
C GLY A 32 5.60 0.37 -0.19
N ALA A 33 6.40 1.09 0.60
CA ALA A 33 7.70 0.62 1.04
C ALA A 33 7.60 -0.64 1.90
N LEU A 34 6.66 -0.68 2.86
CA LEU A 34 6.39 -1.86 3.68
C LEU A 34 5.89 -3.04 2.84
N GLY A 35 5.04 -2.81 1.86
CA GLY A 35 4.55 -3.85 0.96
C GLY A 35 5.68 -4.48 0.16
N ILE A 36 6.57 -3.67 -0.41
CA ILE A 36 7.76 -4.17 -1.12
C ILE A 36 8.68 -4.93 -0.17
N ALA A 37 8.97 -4.37 1.00
CA ALA A 37 9.81 -5.02 2.00
C ALA A 37 9.22 -6.37 2.43
N ALA A 38 7.91 -6.41 2.71
CA ALA A 38 7.21 -7.64 3.04
C ALA A 38 7.37 -8.68 1.92
N LEU A 39 7.11 -8.31 0.66
CA LEU A 39 7.28 -9.21 -0.49
C LEU A 39 8.69 -9.79 -0.59
N LEU A 40 9.73 -9.00 -0.31
CA LEU A 40 11.12 -9.47 -0.28
C LEU A 40 11.38 -10.44 0.89
N PHE A 41 10.81 -10.17 2.07
CA PHE A 41 10.93 -11.09 3.21
C PHE A 41 10.21 -12.43 2.97
N VAL A 42 9.11 -12.44 2.22
CA VAL A 42 8.36 -13.66 1.92
C VAL A 42 8.74 -14.34 0.60
N GLU A 43 9.68 -13.78 -0.15
CA GLU A 43 10.27 -14.35 -1.36
C GLU A 43 10.74 -15.83 -1.26
N PRO A 44 11.34 -16.30 -0.13
CA PRO A 44 11.75 -17.71 -0.02
C PRO A 44 10.57 -18.69 0.02
N ILE A 45 9.32 -18.21 0.21
CA ILE A 45 8.14 -19.08 0.19
C ILE A 45 7.73 -19.36 -1.27
N PRO A 46 7.81 -20.63 -1.73
CA PRO A 46 7.61 -20.98 -3.14
C PRO A 46 6.20 -20.62 -3.65
N ARG A 47 5.18 -20.66 -2.79
CA ARG A 47 3.80 -20.30 -3.13
C ARG A 47 3.65 -18.81 -3.49
N ILE A 48 4.26 -17.92 -2.71
CA ILE A 48 4.20 -16.46 -2.95
C ILE A 48 5.00 -16.07 -4.19
N ARG A 49 6.12 -16.76 -4.43
CA ARG A 49 6.92 -16.61 -5.63
C ARG A 49 6.13 -16.92 -6.92
N GLN A 50 5.35 -17.99 -6.91
CA GLN A 50 4.56 -18.43 -8.07
C GLN A 50 3.28 -17.59 -8.24
N ASP A 51 2.58 -17.28 -7.16
CA ASP A 51 1.27 -16.62 -7.24
C ASP A 51 1.37 -15.10 -7.39
N ILE A 52 2.36 -14.45 -6.76
CA ILE A 52 2.47 -12.98 -6.72
C ILE A 52 3.64 -12.48 -7.56
N LEU A 53 4.86 -12.98 -7.29
CA LEU A 53 6.07 -12.46 -7.94
C LEU A 53 6.15 -12.84 -9.42
N SER A 54 5.67 -14.02 -9.81
CA SER A 54 5.68 -14.47 -11.22
C SER A 54 4.65 -13.77 -12.12
N ASN A 55 3.68 -13.07 -11.52
CA ASN A 55 2.66 -12.29 -12.22
C ASN A 55 3.05 -10.81 -12.42
N VAL A 56 4.23 -10.39 -11.94
CA VAL A 56 4.74 -9.04 -12.21
C VAL A 56 5.20 -8.99 -13.68
N PRO A 57 4.60 -8.16 -14.55
CA PRO A 57 4.79 -8.24 -16.00
C PRO A 57 6.23 -7.99 -16.48
N ILE A 58 7.03 -7.24 -15.72
CA ILE A 58 8.42 -6.91 -16.07
C ILE A 58 9.42 -7.90 -15.45
N LEU A 59 9.14 -8.37 -14.22
CA LEU A 59 10.08 -9.12 -13.40
C LEU A 59 9.74 -10.61 -13.30
N GLY A 60 8.51 -11.02 -13.56
CA GLY A 60 7.99 -12.36 -13.26
C GLY A 60 8.75 -13.52 -13.90
N ASN A 61 9.47 -13.30 -14.99
CA ASN A 61 10.31 -14.32 -15.65
C ASN A 61 11.50 -14.78 -14.79
N TYR A 62 12.01 -13.96 -13.87
CA TYR A 62 13.13 -14.35 -13.00
C TYR A 62 12.69 -15.30 -11.86
N TRP A 63 11.42 -15.23 -11.46
CA TRP A 63 10.87 -16.05 -10.37
C TRP A 63 10.18 -17.33 -10.88
N ARG A 64 9.99 -17.48 -12.19
CA ARG A 64 9.45 -18.72 -12.76
C ARG A 64 10.46 -19.87 -12.59
N PRO A 65 10.03 -21.05 -12.12
CA PRO A 65 10.89 -22.21 -12.11
C PRO A 65 11.36 -22.48 -13.54
N LYS A 66 12.68 -22.59 -13.73
CA LYS A 66 13.26 -22.98 -15.00
C LYS A 66 12.83 -24.42 -15.24
N ILE A 67 11.83 -24.62 -16.09
CA ILE A 67 11.45 -25.95 -16.56
C ILE A 67 12.60 -26.38 -17.48
N GLU A 68 13.55 -27.12 -16.93
CA GLU A 68 14.57 -27.83 -17.71
C GLU A 68 13.84 -28.85 -18.57
N LYS A 69 14.08 -28.81 -19.88
CA LYS A 69 13.45 -29.67 -20.88
C LYS A 69 14.41 -30.80 -21.24
#